data_AF-V5GTV0-F1
#
_entry.id   AF-V5GTV0-F1
#
_cell.length_a   1.000
_cell.length_b   1.000
_cell.length_c   1.000
_cell.angle_alpha   90.00
_cell.angle_beta   90.00
_cell.angle_gamma   90.00
#
_symmetry.space_group_name_H-M   'P 1'
#
loop_
_entity.id
_entity.type
_entity.pdbx_description
1 polymer ?
#
loop_
_entity_poly.entity_id
_entity_poly.type
_entity_poly.pdbx_seq_one_letter_code
_entity_poly.pdbx_strand_id
1 'polypeptide(L)'
;DYQRVRVENVCSRLRLTPLAYLWRRNQEELLDEMIKCEVDAIVIKVAALGLESKHLGRSLSLLQPHLIAMHEKYGLNVCGEGGEYETLTLDCPLFKSRIVVEDSVVILHSNDPITP
;
A
#
# COMPACT_ATOMS: atom_id res chain seq x y z
N ASP A 1 2.66 11.82 10.72
CA ASP A 1 3.73 12.86 10.67
C ASP A 1 5.17 12.36 10.84
N TYR A 2 5.44 11.28 11.58
CA TYR A 2 6.80 10.83 11.91
C TYR A 2 7.75 10.70 10.70
N GLN A 3 7.28 10.15 9.58
CA GLN A 3 8.06 9.99 8.35
C GLN A 3 8.32 11.35 7.66
N ARG A 4 7.28 12.16 7.47
CA ARG A 4 7.35 13.49 6.83
C ARG A 4 8.39 14.40 7.50
N VAL A 5 8.33 14.51 8.83
CA VAL A 5 9.24 15.39 9.60
C VAL A 5 10.72 15.02 9.39
N ARG A 6 11.02 13.72 9.24
CA ARG A 6 12.39 13.27 8.97
C ARG A 6 12.87 13.62 7.57
N VAL A 7 12.01 13.43 6.56
CA VAL A 7 12.31 13.85 5.18
C VAL A 7 12.54 15.36 5.13
N GLU A 8 11.64 16.15 5.74
CA GLU A 8 11.76 17.60 5.82
C GLU A 8 13.05 18.06 6.51
N ASN A 9 13.46 17.40 7.59
CA ASN A 9 14.70 17.73 8.29
C ASN A 9 15.93 17.54 7.38
N VAL A 10 15.99 16.43 6.64
CA VAL A 10 17.08 16.16 5.69
C VAL A 10 17.07 17.17 4.54
N CYS A 11 15.91 17.43 3.94
CA CYS A 11 15.76 18.39 2.86
C CYS A 11 16.20 19.80 3.28
N SER A 12 15.81 20.24 4.48
CA SER A 12 16.21 21.55 5.04
C SER A 12 17.74 21.69 5.13
N ARG A 13 18.44 20.67 5.66
CA ARG A 13 19.91 20.67 5.76
C ARG A 13 20.61 20.71 4.40
N LEU A 14 19.97 20.18 3.36
CA LEU A 14 20.49 20.13 1.99
C LEU A 14 19.99 21.29 1.10
N ARG A 15 19.18 22.21 1.64
CA ARG A 15 18.51 23.28 0.88
C ARG A 15 17.65 22.75 -0.28
N LEU A 16 16.97 21.63 -0.05
CA LEU A 16 16.02 21.03 -0.98
C LEU A 16 14.58 21.30 -0.53
N THR A 17 13.67 21.38 -1.49
CA THR A 17 12.23 21.47 -1.22
C THR A 17 11.61 20.08 -1.32
N PRO A 18 11.04 19.51 -0.24
CA PRO A 18 10.31 18.25 -0.31
C PRO A 18 8.97 18.44 -1.03
N LEU A 19 8.66 17.55 -1.97
CA LEU A 19 7.40 17.54 -2.72
C LEU A 19 6.60 16.31 -2.31
N ALA A 20 5.58 16.51 -1.48
CA ALA A 20 4.71 15.45 -0.95
C ALA A 20 3.31 15.53 -1.59
N TYR A 21 3.24 15.22 -2.89
CA TYR A 21 2.03 15.42 -3.71
C TYR A 21 0.79 14.66 -3.21
N LEU A 22 0.98 13.54 -2.50
CA LEU A 22 -0.11 12.70 -1.99
C LEU A 22 -0.49 13.07 -0.54
N TRP A 23 0.18 14.04 0.08
CA TRP A 23 -0.02 14.37 1.48
C TRP A 23 -1.45 14.87 1.76
N ARG A 24 -2.10 14.28 2.77
CA ARG A 24 -3.48 14.60 3.20
C ARG A 24 -4.55 14.47 2.11
N ARG A 25 -4.28 13.76 1.03
CA ARG A 25 -5.31 13.33 0.08
C ARG A 25 -6.30 12.38 0.78
N ASN A 26 -7.54 12.36 0.29
CA ASN A 26 -8.49 11.32 0.66
C ASN A 26 -7.96 9.97 0.14
N GLN A 27 -7.99 8.95 0.99
CA GLN A 27 -7.32 7.67 0.73
C GLN A 27 -8.14 6.77 -0.18
N GLU A 28 -9.47 6.82 -0.10
CA GLU A 28 -10.35 6.08 -1.02
C GLU A 28 -10.22 6.63 -2.44
N GLU A 29 -10.24 7.96 -2.58
CA GLU A 29 -9.99 8.64 -3.85
C GLU A 29 -8.59 8.30 -4.39
N LEU A 30 -7.56 8.32 -3.53
CA LEU A 30 -6.20 8.01 -3.94
C LEU A 30 -6.07 6.56 -4.44
N LEU A 31 -6.68 5.59 -3.74
CA LEU A 31 -6.69 4.20 -4.18
C LEU A 31 -7.37 4.04 -5.55
N ASP A 32 -8.52 4.68 -5.73
CA ASP A 32 -9.26 4.69 -6.99
C ASP A 32 -8.47 5.36 -8.13
N GLU A 33 -7.81 6.49 -7.87
CA GLU A 33 -6.92 7.17 -8.82
C GLU A 33 -5.75 6.27 -9.23
N MET A 34 -5.08 5.59 -8.29
CA MET A 34 -3.99 4.66 -8.60
C MET A 34 -4.44 3.53 -9.53
N ILE A 35 -5.63 2.96 -9.27
CA ILE A 35 -6.21 1.91 -10.12
C ILE A 35 -6.53 2.45 -11.52
N LYS A 36 -7.15 3.63 -11.61
CA LYS A 36 -7.47 4.29 -12.89
C LYS A 36 -6.24 4.73 -13.68
N CYS A 37 -5.14 5.04 -13.00
CA CYS A 37 -3.84 5.34 -13.60
C CYS A 37 -3.04 4.07 -13.97
N GLU A 38 -3.66 2.90 -13.93
CA GLU A 38 -3.05 1.62 -14.33
C GLU A 38 -1.79 1.27 -13.52
N VAL A 39 -1.75 1.65 -12.23
CA VAL A 39 -0.72 1.17 -11.30
C VAL A 39 -1.08 -0.26 -10.89
N ASP A 40 -0.46 -1.24 -11.53
CA ASP A 40 -0.63 -2.66 -11.25
C ASP A 40 0.24 -3.05 -10.05
N ALA A 41 -0.30 -2.90 -8.84
CA ALA A 41 0.35 -3.27 -7.60
C ALA A 41 -0.35 -4.45 -6.92
N ILE A 42 0.43 -5.40 -6.42
CA ILE A 42 -0.03 -6.54 -5.62
C ILE A 42 0.28 -6.35 -4.15
N VAL A 43 -0.54 -6.92 -3.27
CA VAL A 43 -0.25 -6.97 -1.83
C VAL A 43 0.78 -8.06 -1.54
N ILE A 44 1.87 -7.72 -0.85
CA ILE A 44 2.99 -8.64 -0.53
C ILE A 44 3.18 -8.88 0.97
N LYS A 45 2.51 -8.09 1.81
CA LYS A 45 2.46 -8.26 3.26
C LYS A 45 1.10 -7.79 3.75
N VAL A 46 0.57 -8.45 4.78
CA VAL A 46 -0.57 -8.00 5.56
C VAL A 46 -0.17 -7.99 7.03
N ALA A 47 -0.80 -7.16 7.84
CA ALA A 47 -0.58 -7.05 9.29
C ALA A 47 -1.76 -6.34 9.98
N ALA A 48 -2.99 -6.58 9.51
CA ALA A 48 -4.17 -5.88 9.99
C ALA A 48 -5.43 -6.76 9.97
N LEU A 49 -6.35 -6.46 10.88
CA LEU A 49 -7.60 -7.18 11.04
C LEU A 49 -8.43 -7.09 9.75
N GLY A 50 -8.91 -8.25 9.28
CA GLY A 50 -9.64 -8.35 8.02
C GLY A 50 -8.76 -8.57 6.80
N LEU A 51 -7.44 -8.56 6.95
CA LEU A 51 -6.49 -9.03 5.94
C LEU A 51 -5.87 -10.36 6.35
N GLU A 52 -5.76 -11.29 5.39
CA GLU A 52 -5.32 -12.66 5.59
C GLU A 52 -4.35 -13.06 4.47
N SER A 53 -3.67 -14.20 4.63
CA SER A 53 -2.74 -14.75 3.62
C SER A 53 -3.34 -14.92 2.23
N LYS A 54 -4.67 -15.13 2.12
CA LYS A 54 -5.38 -15.24 0.83
C LYS A 54 -5.37 -13.94 0.00
N HIS A 55 -5.09 -12.79 0.62
CA HIS A 55 -4.98 -11.50 -0.06
C HIS A 55 -3.57 -11.25 -0.61
N LEU A 56 -2.56 -12.00 -0.14
CA LEU A 56 -1.20 -11.91 -0.68
C LEU A 56 -1.19 -12.31 -2.16
N GLY A 57 -0.44 -11.57 -2.97
CA GLY A 57 -0.34 -11.75 -4.42
C GLY A 57 -1.55 -11.22 -5.20
N ARG A 58 -2.60 -10.71 -4.55
CA ARG A 58 -3.76 -10.11 -5.23
C ARG A 58 -3.49 -8.64 -5.55
N SER A 59 -4.00 -8.18 -6.68
CA SER A 59 -3.89 -6.77 -7.09
C SER A 59 -4.75 -5.87 -6.21
N LEU A 60 -4.32 -4.61 -6.06
CA LEU A 60 -5.13 -3.58 -5.39
C LEU A 60 -6.47 -3.36 -6.09
N SER A 61 -6.51 -3.44 -7.43
CA SER A 61 -7.75 -3.33 -8.21
C SER A 61 -8.76 -4.41 -7.85
N LEU A 62 -8.31 -5.64 -7.62
CA LEU A 62 -9.16 -6.74 -7.20
C LEU A 62 -9.58 -6.61 -5.73
N LEU A 63 -8.68 -6.14 -4.87
CA LEU A 63 -8.91 -6.03 -3.44
C LEU A 63 -9.66 -4.76 -3.02
N GLN A 64 -9.79 -3.75 -3.88
CA GLN A 64 -10.39 -2.45 -3.53
C GLN A 64 -11.75 -2.59 -2.81
N PRO A 65 -12.73 -3.39 -3.29
CA PRO A 65 -14.01 -3.52 -2.59
C PRO A 65 -13.86 -4.13 -1.18
N HIS A 66 -12.92 -5.08 -1.02
CA HIS A 66 -12.64 -5.69 0.28
C HIS A 66 -11.97 -4.69 1.22
N LEU A 67 -11.01 -3.90 0.74
CA LEU A 67 -10.33 -2.87 1.53
C LEU A 67 -11.32 -1.81 2.03
N ILE A 68 -12.25 -1.35 1.19
CA ILE A 68 -13.31 -0.42 1.58
C ILE A 68 -14.21 -1.04 2.65
N ALA A 69 -14.64 -2.29 2.46
CA ALA A 69 -15.46 -2.99 3.45
C ALA A 69 -14.73 -3.16 4.80
N MET A 70 -13.42 -3.43 4.80
CA MET A 70 -12.62 -3.52 6.02
C MET A 70 -12.37 -2.16 6.66
N HIS A 71 -12.28 -1.09 5.87
CA HIS A 71 -12.23 0.28 6.36
C HIS A 71 -13.49 0.62 7.15
N GLU A 72 -14.66 0.39 6.56
CA GLU A 72 -15.96 0.64 7.21
C GLU A 72 -16.15 -0.20 8.48
N LYS A 73 -15.70 -1.46 8.45
CA LYS A 73 -15.94 -2.43 9.54
C LYS A 73 -14.95 -2.30 10.69
N TYR A 74 -13.68 -2.09 10.39
CA TYR A 74 -12.58 -2.18 11.35
C TYR A 74 -11.70 -0.93 11.42
N GLY A 75 -11.96 0.08 10.60
CA GLY A 75 -11.11 1.28 10.53
C GLY A 75 -9.78 1.03 9.81
N LEU A 76 -9.66 -0.06 9.04
CA LEU A 76 -8.51 -0.34 8.19
C LEU A 76 -8.21 0.88 7.30
N ASN A 77 -6.96 1.31 7.23
CA ASN A 77 -6.53 2.27 6.24
C ASN A 77 -6.59 1.68 4.80
N VAL A 78 -7.45 2.23 3.95
CA VAL A 78 -7.59 1.74 2.57
C VAL A 78 -6.30 1.81 1.74
N CYS A 79 -5.37 2.72 2.06
CA CYS A 79 -4.04 2.82 1.43
C CYS A 79 -2.93 2.10 2.21
N GLY A 80 -3.25 1.39 3.29
CA GLY A 80 -2.27 0.63 4.08
C GLY A 80 -1.37 1.49 4.98
N GLU A 81 -1.70 2.77 5.20
CA GLU A 81 -0.94 3.65 6.09
C GLU A 81 -0.81 3.04 7.49
N GLY A 82 0.34 3.27 8.14
CA GLY A 82 0.64 2.65 9.44
C GLY A 82 1.17 1.22 9.34
N GLY A 83 1.30 0.65 8.13
CA GLY A 83 1.92 -0.64 7.88
C GLY A 83 0.94 -1.82 7.92
N GLU A 84 -0.33 -1.56 7.67
CA GLU A 84 -1.40 -2.58 7.66
C GLU A 84 -1.24 -3.60 6.53
N TYR A 85 -0.72 -3.15 5.39
CA TYR A 85 -0.27 -4.01 4.31
C TYR A 85 0.84 -3.30 3.52
N GLU A 86 1.63 -4.08 2.79
CA GLU A 86 2.66 -3.55 1.89
C GLU A 86 2.39 -4.05 0.47
N THR A 87 2.82 -3.28 -0.52
CA THR A 87 2.59 -3.60 -1.93
C THR A 87 3.88 -3.66 -2.74
N LEU A 88 3.81 -4.35 -3.88
CA LEU A 88 4.82 -4.34 -4.93
C LEU A 88 4.15 -3.96 -6.25
N THR A 89 4.59 -2.86 -6.85
CA THR A 89 4.16 -2.46 -8.20
C THR A 89 4.84 -3.34 -9.24
N LEU A 90 4.05 -4.15 -9.96
CA LEU A 90 4.50 -5.01 -11.03
C LEU A 90 4.57 -4.29 -12.37
N ASP A 91 3.65 -3.36 -12.61
CA ASP A 91 3.61 -2.56 -13.83
C ASP A 91 2.95 -1.19 -13.61
N CYS A 92 3.28 -0.24 -14.48
CA CYS A 92 2.54 1.03 -14.60
C CYS A 92 2.90 1.71 -15.93
N PRO A 93 2.17 2.76 -16.37
CA PRO A 93 2.45 3.45 -17.63
C PRO A 93 3.87 4.01 -17.79
N LEU A 94 4.62 4.19 -16.69
CA LEU A 94 6.00 4.65 -16.71
C LEU A 94 7.03 3.52 -16.87
N PHE A 95 6.62 2.26 -16.70
CA PHE A 95 7.52 1.12 -16.83
C PHE A 95 7.75 0.79 -18.31
N LYS A 96 8.99 0.42 -18.66
CA LYS A 96 9.33 -0.05 -20.01
C LYS A 96 9.00 -1.54 -20.19
N SER A 97 8.88 -2.28 -19.10
CA SER A 97 8.62 -3.71 -19.07
C SER A 97 8.06 -4.06 -17.70
N ARG A 98 7.09 -4.98 -17.67
CA ARG A 98 6.50 -5.44 -16.43
C ARG A 98 7.42 -6.39 -15.67
N ILE A 99 7.26 -6.42 -14.35
CA ILE A 99 7.84 -7.42 -13.47
C ILE A 99 6.90 -8.62 -13.43
N VAL A 100 7.44 -9.81 -13.69
CA VAL A 100 6.70 -11.08 -13.59
C VAL A 100 7.17 -11.82 -12.34
N VAL A 101 6.23 -12.15 -11.46
CA VAL A 101 6.49 -12.99 -10.30
C VAL A 101 6.45 -14.45 -10.76
N GLU A 102 7.61 -15.09 -10.86
CA GLU A 102 7.73 -16.50 -11.26
C GLU A 102 7.45 -17.46 -10.09
N ASP A 103 7.95 -17.12 -8.90
CA ASP A 103 7.77 -17.90 -7.67
C ASP A 103 7.62 -16.95 -6.47
N SER A 104 6.87 -17.40 -5.46
CA SER A 104 6.70 -16.68 -4.20
C SER A 104 6.37 -17.65 -3.07
N VAL A 105 6.87 -17.36 -1.88
CA VAL A 105 6.57 -18.12 -0.66
C VAL A 105 5.91 -17.20 0.35
N VAL A 106 4.80 -17.64 0.93
CA VAL A 106 4.15 -16.95 2.05
C VAL A 106 4.82 -17.38 3.34
N ILE A 107 5.31 -16.41 4.11
CA ILE A 107 5.93 -16.61 5.42
C ILE A 107 5.02 -16.00 6.48
N LEU A 108 4.60 -16.82 7.45
CA LEU A 108 3.84 -16.36 8.60
C LEU A 108 4.81 -15.93 9.70
N HIS A 109 4.81 -14.65 10.06
CA HIS A 109 5.65 -14.12 11.13
C HIS A 109 5.00 -14.26 12.51
N SER A 110 3.68 -14.09 12.59
CA SER A 110 2.88 -14.21 13.81
C SER A 110 1.55 -14.87 13.48
N ASN A 111 1.06 -15.77 14.33
CA ASN A 111 -0.29 -16.33 14.17
C ASN A 111 -1.34 -15.51 14.94
N ASP A 112 -1.16 -14.19 14.99
CA ASP A 112 -2.08 -13.27 15.65
C ASP A 112 -3.29 -13.03 14.72
N PRO A 113 -4.53 -13.34 15.14
CA PRO A 113 -5.71 -13.16 14.29
C PRO A 113 -6.04 -11.69 13.98
N ILE A 114 -5.42 -10.74 14.68
CA ILE A 114 -5.58 -9.29 14.50
C ILE A 114 -4.44 -8.73 13.64
N THR A 115 -3.22 -9.22 13.83
CA THR A 115 -2.02 -8.78 13.09
C THR A 115 -1.22 -9.97 12.53
N PRO A 116 -1.80 -10.73 11.59
CA PRO A 116 -1.20 -11.96 11.06
C PRO A 116 0.01 -11.68 10.14
#